data_AF-X5DL16-F1
#
_entry.id   AF-X5DL16-F1
#
_cell.length_a   1.000
_cell.length_b   1.000
_cell.length_c   1.000
_cell.angle_alpha   90.00
_cell.angle_beta   90.00
_cell.angle_gamma   90.00
#
_symmetry.space_group_name_H-M   'P 1'
#
loop_
_entity.id
_entity.type
_entity.pdbx_description
1 polymer ?
#
loop_
_entity_poly.entity_id
_entity_poly.type
_entity_poly.pdbx_seq_one_letter_code
_entity_poly.pdbx_strand_id
1 'polypeptide(L)'
;MNDKKLKDMWNKAETLMEASAYESSSIEQFISGRSNDTTQKIRNMIIFDLVLKALALCALAIDFVLYFGTTNVMSVTVAGVAILIPLIFMQYKLLNRFSEAADNGQTTRNKLASMLTYLKTKFFTTLLSVSGTYLFVFIAGSLLYFYAAYGYVRPLDGVDFVVFLTFIILGIVLNFVVNHGQVKYHIKHLEICLNDLNDQNLKLVSENIELQRKRDRANKLLLALVLVLGILLLIIVFKNIGFIAK
;
A
#
# COMPACT_ATOMS: atom_id res chain seq x y z
N MET A 1 8.19 42.75 -30.05
CA MET A 1 8.53 41.31 -30.11
C MET A 1 9.22 41.10 -31.46
N ASN A 2 10.45 40.58 -31.47
CA ASN A 2 11.37 40.73 -32.61
C ASN A 2 10.99 39.76 -33.76
N ASP A 3 10.72 40.28 -34.95
CA ASP A 3 10.16 39.56 -36.10
C ASP A 3 11.05 38.38 -36.56
N LYS A 4 12.36 38.54 -36.35
CA LYS A 4 13.37 37.48 -36.54
C LYS A 4 13.11 36.24 -35.67
N LYS A 5 12.62 36.44 -34.45
CA LYS A 5 12.37 35.37 -33.47
C LYS A 5 11.13 34.56 -33.83
N LEU A 6 10.12 35.21 -34.42
CA LEU A 6 8.92 34.54 -34.95
C LEU A 6 9.28 33.74 -36.20
N LYS A 7 10.13 34.28 -37.08
CA LYS A 7 10.59 33.57 -38.28
C LYS A 7 11.47 32.37 -37.96
N ASP A 8 12.35 32.47 -36.96
CA ASP A 8 13.15 31.34 -36.46
C ASP A 8 12.28 30.28 -35.76
N MET A 9 11.23 30.67 -35.04
CA MET A 9 10.26 29.74 -34.46
C MET A 9 9.43 29.03 -35.53
N TRP A 10 9.04 29.75 -36.60
CA TRP A 10 8.28 29.19 -37.71
C TRP A 10 9.12 28.20 -38.51
N ASN A 11 10.38 28.54 -38.84
CA ASN A 11 11.29 27.62 -39.51
C ASN A 11 11.63 26.38 -38.65
N LYS A 12 11.71 26.52 -37.31
CA LYS A 12 11.83 25.37 -36.40
C LYS A 12 10.57 24.51 -36.38
N ALA A 13 9.39 25.13 -36.40
CA ALA A 13 8.13 24.40 -36.45
C ALA A 13 7.94 23.67 -37.79
N GLU A 14 8.35 24.29 -38.90
CA GLU A 14 8.26 23.74 -40.25
C GLU A 14 9.24 22.58 -40.45
N THR A 15 10.48 22.69 -39.94
CA THR A 15 11.43 21.56 -39.88
C THR A 15 10.99 20.45 -38.93
N LEU A 16 10.25 20.75 -37.86
CA LEU A 16 9.63 19.77 -36.97
C LEU A 16 8.36 19.13 -37.57
N MET A 17 7.65 19.82 -38.46
CA MET A 17 6.47 19.31 -39.17
C MET A 17 6.86 18.45 -40.38
N GLU A 18 7.93 18.79 -41.11
CA GLU A 18 8.51 17.93 -42.15
C GLU A 18 9.19 16.68 -41.56
N ALA A 19 9.68 16.75 -40.32
CA ALA A 19 10.05 15.60 -39.50
C ALA A 19 8.80 14.86 -38.95
N SER A 20 7.85 14.56 -39.84
CA SER A 20 6.62 13.80 -39.58
C SER A 20 6.82 12.37 -39.03
N ALA A 21 8.07 11.99 -38.71
CA ALA A 21 8.35 10.99 -37.72
C ALA A 21 8.54 11.69 -36.36
N TYR A 22 7.44 11.93 -35.65
CA TYR A 22 7.48 12.06 -34.19
C TYR A 22 8.14 10.76 -33.70
N GLU A 23 9.45 10.82 -33.49
CA GLU A 23 10.31 9.64 -33.42
C GLU A 23 9.78 8.71 -32.34
N SER A 24 9.37 7.50 -32.73
CA SER A 24 8.85 6.47 -31.81
C SER A 24 9.75 6.30 -30.57
N SER A 25 11.06 6.53 -30.71
CA SER A 25 12.06 6.51 -29.64
C SER A 25 11.85 7.60 -28.59
N SER A 26 11.43 8.80 -28.99
CA SER A 26 11.18 9.97 -28.13
C SER A 26 9.88 9.81 -27.34
N ILE A 27 8.85 9.28 -28.00
CA ILE A 27 7.58 8.91 -27.36
C ILE A 27 7.81 7.76 -26.37
N GLU A 28 8.61 6.76 -26.74
CA GLU A 28 8.96 5.63 -25.88
C GLU A 28 9.86 6.05 -24.69
N GLN A 29 10.79 6.99 -24.88
CA GLN A 29 11.57 7.59 -23.78
C GLN A 29 10.69 8.40 -22.82
N PHE A 30 9.73 9.17 -23.33
CA PHE A 30 8.79 9.92 -22.49
C PHE A 30 7.86 8.98 -21.69
N ILE A 31 7.32 7.95 -22.35
CA ILE A 31 6.47 6.94 -21.71
C ILE A 31 7.26 6.12 -20.68
N SER A 32 8.50 5.71 -21.00
CA SER A 32 9.35 4.95 -20.07
C SER A 32 9.73 5.79 -18.85
N GLY A 33 10.15 7.05 -19.02
CA GLY A 33 10.46 7.96 -17.91
C GLY A 33 9.26 8.17 -16.97
N ARG A 34 8.07 8.37 -17.52
CA ARG A 34 6.83 8.60 -16.75
C ARG A 34 6.28 7.33 -16.09
N SER A 35 6.48 6.18 -16.73
CA SER A 35 6.16 4.86 -16.13
C SER A 35 7.08 4.55 -14.94
N ASN A 36 8.34 4.96 -15.00
CA ASN A 36 9.30 4.75 -13.94
C ASN A 36 8.96 5.61 -12.70
N ASP A 37 8.52 6.86 -12.89
CA ASP A 37 7.99 7.69 -11.80
C ASP A 37 6.77 7.06 -11.11
N THR A 38 5.83 6.53 -11.90
CA THR A 38 4.66 5.81 -11.35
C THR A 38 5.08 4.55 -10.59
N THR A 39 6.08 3.82 -11.11
CA THR A 39 6.65 2.64 -10.46
C THR A 39 7.28 2.99 -9.12
N GLN A 40 8.07 4.06 -9.10
CA GLN A 40 8.75 4.52 -7.90
C GLN A 40 7.76 4.97 -6.84
N LYS A 41 6.66 5.65 -7.21
CA LYS A 41 5.60 6.05 -6.28
C LYS A 41 4.92 4.85 -5.61
N ILE A 42 4.53 3.85 -6.40
CA ILE A 42 3.92 2.61 -5.87
C ILE A 42 4.92 1.85 -4.98
N ARG A 43 6.18 1.77 -5.41
CA ARG A 43 7.26 1.14 -4.63
C ARG A 43 7.46 1.85 -3.29
N ASN A 44 7.55 3.17 -3.30
CA ASN A 44 7.70 3.98 -2.11
C ASN A 44 6.51 3.83 -1.16
N MET A 45 5.28 3.75 -1.68
CA MET A 45 4.08 3.49 -0.86
C MET A 45 4.19 2.15 -0.11
N ILE A 46 4.62 1.08 -0.80
CA ILE A 46 4.77 -0.25 -0.19
C ILE A 46 5.94 -0.27 0.81
N ILE A 47 7.06 0.38 0.49
CA ILE A 47 8.22 0.51 1.39
C ILE A 47 7.85 1.28 2.66
N PHE A 48 7.15 2.41 2.51
CA PHE A 48 6.70 3.21 3.65
C PHE A 48 5.83 2.40 4.61
N ASP A 49 4.89 1.61 4.07
CA ASP A 49 4.07 0.74 4.90
C ASP A 49 4.85 -0.43 5.54
N LEU A 50 5.86 -0.98 4.86
CA LEU A 50 6.80 -1.94 5.47
C LEU A 50 7.56 -1.31 6.65
N VAL A 51 8.00 -0.06 6.51
CA VAL A 51 8.66 0.70 7.59
C VAL A 51 7.69 0.90 8.76
N LEU A 52 6.44 1.27 8.50
CA LEU A 52 5.42 1.41 9.55
C LEU A 52 5.15 0.08 10.27
N LYS A 53 5.08 -1.05 9.55
CA LYS A 53 4.93 -2.37 10.17
C LYS A 53 6.15 -2.76 11.01
N ALA A 54 7.36 -2.43 10.55
CA ALA A 54 8.58 -2.66 11.33
C ALA A 54 8.60 -1.81 12.61
N LEU A 55 8.20 -0.53 12.52
CA LEU A 55 8.03 0.33 13.70
C LEU A 55 6.99 -0.22 14.67
N ALA A 56 5.85 -0.72 14.17
CA ALA A 56 4.84 -1.37 15.00
C ALA A 56 5.39 -2.63 15.70
N LEU A 57 6.19 -3.45 15.03
CA LEU A 57 6.87 -4.59 15.65
C LEU A 57 7.81 -4.15 16.77
N CYS A 58 8.64 -3.13 16.54
CA CYS A 58 9.52 -2.58 17.56
C CYS A 58 8.73 -2.06 18.76
N ALA A 59 7.65 -1.31 18.52
CA ALA A 59 6.79 -0.79 19.57
C ALA A 59 6.15 -1.93 20.39
N LEU A 60 5.59 -2.97 19.74
CA LEU A 60 5.03 -4.12 20.45
C LEU A 60 6.08 -4.91 21.25
N ALA A 61 7.31 -4.99 20.76
CA ALA A 61 8.41 -5.61 21.51
C ALA A 61 8.79 -4.80 22.75
N ILE A 62 8.80 -3.46 22.64
CA ILE A 62 8.97 -2.56 23.79
C ILE A 62 7.81 -2.75 24.77
N ASP A 63 6.56 -2.73 24.30
CA ASP A 63 5.38 -2.94 25.14
C ASP A 63 5.42 -4.28 25.88
N PHE A 64 5.90 -5.35 25.24
CA PHE A 64 6.09 -6.65 25.89
C PHE A 64 7.04 -6.57 27.09
N VAL A 65 8.13 -5.80 26.97
CA VAL A 65 9.10 -5.61 28.06
C VAL A 65 8.53 -4.69 29.14
N LEU A 66 7.89 -3.59 28.75
CA LEU A 66 7.34 -2.61 29.69
C LEU A 66 6.22 -3.20 30.57
N TYR A 67 5.37 -4.06 29.99
CA TYR A 67 4.26 -4.70 30.68
C TYR A 67 4.54 -6.14 31.11
N PHE A 68 5.82 -6.49 31.31
CA PHE A 68 6.20 -7.82 31.74
C PHE A 68 5.50 -8.20 33.06
N GLY A 69 4.87 -9.38 33.07
CA GLY A 69 4.03 -9.85 34.19
C GLY A 69 2.53 -9.59 34.01
N THR A 70 2.12 -8.76 33.04
CA THR A 70 0.69 -8.57 32.71
C THR A 70 0.26 -9.53 31.61
N THR A 71 -0.31 -10.68 31.98
CA THR A 71 -0.65 -11.78 31.04
C THR A 71 -1.46 -11.31 29.82
N ASN A 72 -2.42 -10.42 30.01
CA ASN A 72 -3.26 -9.91 28.90
C ASN A 72 -2.44 -9.12 27.88
N VAL A 73 -1.64 -8.14 28.32
CA VAL A 73 -0.84 -7.30 27.43
C VAL A 73 0.22 -8.14 26.72
N MET A 74 0.89 -9.04 27.45
CA MET A 74 1.87 -9.96 26.88
C MET A 74 1.26 -10.87 25.81
N SER A 75 0.05 -11.40 26.05
CA SER A 75 -0.64 -12.25 25.06
C SER A 75 -0.96 -11.47 23.77
N VAL A 76 -1.35 -10.20 23.90
CA VAL A 76 -1.71 -9.36 22.76
C VAL A 76 -0.49 -8.91 21.98
N THR A 77 0.61 -8.55 22.65
CA THR A 77 1.85 -8.18 21.96
C THR A 77 2.45 -9.38 21.22
N VAL A 78 2.46 -10.58 21.83
CA VAL A 78 2.88 -11.82 21.15
C VAL A 78 1.99 -12.15 19.96
N ALA A 79 0.67 -12.10 20.11
CA ALA A 79 -0.26 -12.35 19.01
C ALA A 79 -0.12 -11.30 17.89
N GLY A 80 0.05 -10.03 18.25
CA GLY A 80 0.30 -8.95 17.31
C GLY A 80 1.57 -9.16 16.49
N VAL A 81 2.67 -9.56 17.14
CA VAL A 81 3.93 -9.92 16.47
C VAL A 81 3.74 -11.14 15.55
N ALA A 82 3.06 -12.19 16.04
CA ALA A 82 2.79 -13.40 15.28
C ALA A 82 1.96 -13.14 14.01
N ILE A 83 1.07 -12.14 14.04
CA ILE A 83 0.27 -11.73 12.88
C ILE A 83 1.05 -10.78 11.94
N LEU A 84 1.84 -9.85 12.49
CA LEU A 84 2.60 -8.87 11.72
C LEU A 84 3.71 -9.50 10.88
N ILE A 85 4.42 -10.51 11.40
CA ILE A 85 5.53 -11.16 10.69
C ILE A 85 5.08 -11.76 9.33
N PRO A 86 4.02 -12.59 9.26
CA PRO A 86 3.48 -13.07 7.98
C PRO A 86 3.04 -11.95 7.03
N LEU A 87 2.46 -10.86 7.56
CA LEU A 87 2.02 -9.72 6.74
C LEU A 87 3.22 -9.01 6.09
N ILE A 88 4.28 -8.77 6.86
CA ILE A 88 5.53 -8.19 6.36
C ILE A 88 6.12 -9.10 5.28
N PHE A 89 6.19 -10.41 5.54
CA PHE A 89 6.71 -11.37 4.56
C PHE A 89 5.89 -11.40 3.27
N MET A 90 4.55 -11.41 3.38
CA MET A 90 3.65 -11.37 2.23
C MET A 90 3.88 -10.09 1.41
N GLN A 91 4.00 -8.94 2.07
CA GLN A 91 4.18 -7.65 1.44
C GLN A 91 5.56 -7.46 0.82
N TYR A 92 6.60 -7.99 1.46
CA TYR A 92 7.95 -8.02 0.92
C TYR A 92 8.02 -8.89 -0.35
N LYS A 93 7.43 -10.09 -0.31
CA LYS A 93 7.33 -10.96 -1.49
C LYS A 93 6.56 -10.30 -2.64
N LEU A 94 5.51 -9.53 -2.32
CA LEU A 94 4.78 -8.73 -3.30
C LEU A 94 5.68 -7.64 -3.91
N LEU A 95 6.41 -6.90 -3.08
CA LEU A 95 7.34 -5.85 -3.53
C LEU A 95 8.42 -6.40 -4.47
N ASN A 96 9.02 -7.54 -4.13
CA ASN A 96 10.07 -8.14 -4.96
C ASN A 96 9.54 -8.54 -6.34
N ARG A 97 8.36 -9.17 -6.37
CA ARG A 97 7.69 -9.53 -7.64
C ARG A 97 7.31 -8.31 -8.48
N PHE A 98 6.93 -7.21 -7.84
CA PHE A 98 6.65 -5.96 -8.55
C PHE A 98 7.94 -5.37 -9.15
N SER A 99 9.04 -5.39 -8.38
CA SER A 99 10.34 -4.93 -8.85
C SER A 99 10.84 -5.78 -10.02
N GLU A 100 10.73 -7.10 -9.92
CA GLU A 100 11.07 -8.04 -11.00
C GLU A 100 10.20 -7.81 -12.25
N ALA A 101 8.89 -7.59 -12.07
CA ALA A 101 7.98 -7.27 -13.18
C ALA A 101 8.29 -5.92 -13.84
N ALA A 102 8.83 -4.97 -13.07
CA ALA A 102 9.26 -3.67 -13.56
C ALA A 102 10.66 -3.71 -14.21
N ASP A 103 11.56 -4.62 -13.84
CA ASP A 103 12.92 -4.69 -14.41
C ASP A 103 13.07 -5.69 -15.57
N ASN A 104 12.32 -6.80 -15.58
CA ASN A 104 12.55 -7.90 -16.53
C ASN A 104 11.93 -7.69 -17.94
N GLY A 105 11.36 -6.52 -18.24
CA GLY A 105 10.80 -6.23 -19.56
C GLY A 105 11.88 -5.84 -20.56
N GLN A 106 12.20 -6.72 -21.53
CA GLN A 106 13.12 -6.40 -22.64
C GLN A 106 12.64 -5.20 -23.51
N THR A 107 11.35 -4.82 -23.44
CA THR A 107 10.78 -3.64 -24.10
C THR A 107 9.90 -2.83 -23.14
N THR A 108 9.83 -1.51 -23.33
CA THR A 108 9.01 -0.57 -22.52
C THR A 108 7.56 -1.03 -22.43
N ARG A 109 7.05 -1.59 -23.54
CA ARG A 109 5.69 -2.12 -23.67
C ARG A 109 5.43 -3.32 -22.76
N ASN A 110 6.34 -4.30 -22.73
CA ASN A 110 6.18 -5.50 -21.89
C ASN A 110 6.27 -5.16 -20.40
N LYS A 111 7.14 -4.21 -20.04
CA LYS A 111 7.25 -3.66 -18.70
C LYS A 111 5.92 -3.02 -18.25
N LEU A 112 5.31 -2.19 -19.10
CA LEU A 112 4.05 -1.52 -18.81
C LEU A 112 2.87 -2.49 -18.65
N ALA A 113 2.77 -3.48 -19.53
CA ALA A 113 1.71 -4.50 -19.48
C ALA A 113 1.83 -5.40 -18.23
N SER A 114 3.05 -5.81 -17.87
CA SER A 114 3.33 -6.60 -16.67
C SER A 114 2.97 -5.82 -15.40
N MET A 115 3.36 -4.54 -15.35
CA MET A 115 3.05 -3.64 -14.25
C MET A 115 1.54 -3.39 -14.10
N LEU A 116 0.83 -3.14 -15.20
CA LEU A 116 -0.61 -2.94 -15.20
C LEU A 116 -1.37 -4.20 -14.74
N THR A 117 -0.94 -5.37 -15.23
CA THR A 117 -1.50 -6.67 -14.81
C THR A 117 -1.30 -6.89 -13.31
N TYR A 118 -0.10 -6.58 -12.81
CA TYR A 118 0.22 -6.69 -11.40
C TYR A 118 -0.65 -5.75 -10.55
N LEU A 119 -0.73 -4.47 -10.92
CA LEU A 119 -1.52 -3.48 -10.21
C LEU A 119 -3.01 -3.84 -10.19
N LYS A 120 -3.60 -4.21 -11.33
CA LYS A 120 -5.02 -4.58 -11.35
C LYS A 120 -5.34 -5.82 -10.53
N THR A 121 -4.39 -6.74 -10.39
CA THR A 121 -4.62 -8.02 -9.71
C THR A 121 -4.33 -7.96 -8.23
N LYS A 122 -3.12 -7.54 -7.85
CA LYS A 122 -2.61 -7.67 -6.49
C LYS A 122 -2.81 -6.43 -5.64
N PHE A 123 -3.08 -5.28 -6.26
CA PHE A 123 -3.11 -4.02 -5.53
C PHE A 123 -4.20 -3.94 -4.48
N PHE A 124 -5.38 -4.51 -4.72
CA PHE A 124 -6.45 -4.51 -3.72
C PHE A 124 -6.03 -5.26 -2.43
N THR A 125 -5.31 -6.37 -2.59
CA THR A 125 -4.76 -7.16 -1.48
C THR A 125 -3.67 -6.37 -0.75
N THR A 126 -2.77 -5.71 -1.49
CA THR A 126 -1.76 -4.81 -0.92
C THR A 126 -2.39 -3.65 -0.16
N LEU A 127 -3.41 -3.02 -0.73
CA LEU A 127 -4.13 -1.89 -0.15
C LEU A 127 -4.78 -2.28 1.19
N LEU A 128 -5.45 -3.43 1.24
CA LEU A 128 -6.00 -3.97 2.49
C LEU A 128 -4.91 -4.26 3.53
N SER A 129 -3.76 -4.81 3.11
CA SER A 129 -2.61 -5.03 4.00
C SER A 129 -2.05 -3.72 4.57
N VAL A 130 -1.99 -2.67 3.75
CA VAL A 130 -1.52 -1.33 4.15
C VAL A 130 -2.50 -0.69 5.13
N SER A 131 -3.81 -0.74 4.83
CA SER A 131 -4.82 -0.18 5.73
C SER A 131 -4.88 -0.93 7.07
N GLY A 132 -4.63 -2.24 7.07
CA GLY A 132 -4.56 -3.06 8.28
C GLY A 132 -3.41 -2.68 9.23
N THR A 133 -2.31 -2.10 8.73
CA THR A 133 -1.18 -1.62 9.55
C THR A 133 -1.63 -0.63 10.62
N TYR A 134 -2.63 0.20 10.30
CA TYR A 134 -3.13 1.22 11.20
C TYR A 134 -3.62 0.64 12.53
N LEU A 135 -4.25 -0.53 12.50
CA LEU A 135 -4.73 -1.24 13.68
C LEU A 135 -3.56 -1.58 14.62
N PHE A 136 -2.47 -2.14 14.09
CA PHE A 136 -1.33 -2.54 14.91
C PHE A 136 -0.53 -1.36 15.44
N VAL A 137 -0.31 -0.33 14.61
CA VAL A 137 0.34 0.91 15.03
C VAL A 137 -0.46 1.59 16.14
N PHE A 138 -1.79 1.59 16.02
CA PHE A 138 -2.65 2.18 17.03
C PHE A 138 -2.62 1.41 18.35
N ILE A 139 -2.70 0.07 18.32
CA ILE A 139 -2.59 -0.76 19.52
C ILE A 139 -1.25 -0.51 20.22
N ALA A 140 -0.14 -0.62 19.50
CA ALA A 140 1.20 -0.42 20.06
C ALA A 140 1.40 1.01 20.59
N GLY A 141 0.99 2.02 19.81
CA GLY A 141 1.06 3.41 20.22
C GLY A 141 0.21 3.71 21.46
N SER A 142 -0.97 3.10 21.57
CA SER A 142 -1.84 3.27 22.73
C SER A 142 -1.25 2.65 24.00
N LEU A 143 -0.66 1.46 23.91
CA LEU A 143 -0.02 0.79 25.05
C LEU A 143 1.19 1.58 25.55
N LEU A 144 2.01 2.08 24.63
CA LEU A 144 3.18 2.89 24.94
C LEU A 144 2.77 4.24 25.56
N TYR A 145 1.71 4.87 25.04
CA TYR A 145 1.12 6.07 25.63
C TYR A 145 0.61 5.81 27.06
N PHE A 146 -0.15 4.74 27.29
CA PHE A 146 -0.67 4.43 28.62
C PHE A 146 0.46 4.15 29.62
N TYR A 147 1.54 3.51 29.17
CA TYR A 147 2.69 3.29 30.03
C TYR A 147 3.38 4.60 30.39
N ALA A 148 3.64 5.45 29.40
CA ALA A 148 4.31 6.73 29.62
C ALA A 148 3.47 7.70 30.49
N ALA A 149 2.15 7.72 30.33
CA ALA A 149 1.27 8.63 31.03
C ALA A 149 0.84 8.13 32.42
N TYR A 150 0.60 6.83 32.57
CA TYR A 150 -0.02 6.26 33.77
C TYR A 150 0.80 5.14 34.43
N GLY A 151 1.76 4.54 33.72
CA GLY A 151 2.54 3.38 34.20
C GLY A 151 1.77 2.05 34.19
N TYR A 152 0.48 2.06 33.83
CA TYR A 152 -0.37 0.89 33.70
C TYR A 152 -1.38 1.10 32.57
N VAL A 153 -1.99 0.02 32.08
CA VAL A 153 -3.05 0.13 31.07
C VAL A 153 -4.32 0.64 31.75
N ARG A 154 -4.77 1.83 31.38
CA ARG A 154 -5.99 2.40 31.92
C ARG A 154 -7.19 1.53 31.50
N PRO A 155 -8.08 1.14 32.43
CA PRO A 155 -9.33 0.50 32.05
C PRO A 155 -10.17 1.51 31.26
N LEU A 156 -10.57 1.12 30.04
CA LEU A 156 -11.41 1.96 29.20
C LEU A 156 -12.88 1.71 29.55
N ASP A 157 -13.62 2.78 29.80
CA ASP A 157 -15.07 2.69 29.92
C ASP A 157 -15.70 2.41 28.54
N GLY A 158 -16.97 1.99 28.52
CA GLY A 158 -17.67 1.65 27.28
C GLY A 158 -17.68 2.81 26.25
N VAL A 159 -17.73 4.06 26.73
CA VAL A 159 -17.64 5.25 25.89
C VAL A 159 -16.25 5.41 25.29
N ASP A 160 -15.20 5.23 26.09
CA ASP A 160 -13.82 5.30 25.61
C ASP A 160 -13.61 4.25 24.52
N PHE A 161 -14.02 2.99 24.76
CA PHE A 161 -13.90 1.94 23.76
C PHE A 161 -14.53 2.30 22.41
N VAL A 162 -15.74 2.89 22.42
CA VAL A 162 -16.42 3.34 21.18
C VAL A 162 -15.62 4.45 20.48
N VAL A 163 -15.04 5.39 21.24
CA VAL A 163 -14.20 6.47 20.69
C VAL A 163 -12.94 5.91 20.04
N PHE A 164 -12.19 5.05 20.75
CA PHE A 164 -10.98 4.42 20.22
C PHE A 164 -11.27 3.56 18.98
N LEU A 165 -12.35 2.77 19.00
CA LEU A 165 -12.78 1.97 17.85
C LEU A 165 -13.15 2.86 16.64
N THR A 166 -13.84 3.97 16.88
CA THR A 166 -14.22 4.92 15.83
C THR A 166 -12.97 5.53 15.18
N PHE A 167 -11.98 5.93 15.98
CA PHE A 167 -10.71 6.44 15.45
C PHE A 167 -9.98 5.43 14.58
N ILE A 168 -9.96 4.15 14.98
CA ILE A 168 -9.33 3.09 14.18
C ILE A 168 -10.06 2.87 12.87
N ILE A 169 -11.39 2.72 12.92
CA ILE A 169 -12.19 2.50 11.71
C ILE A 169 -12.03 3.69 10.75
N LEU A 170 -12.11 4.91 11.27
CA LEU A 170 -11.95 6.12 10.48
C LEU A 170 -10.53 6.21 9.87
N GLY A 171 -9.49 5.88 10.64
CA GLY A 171 -8.12 5.81 10.14
C GLY A 171 -7.92 4.77 9.04
N ILE A 172 -8.46 3.56 9.22
CA ILE A 172 -8.42 2.48 8.22
C ILE A 172 -9.16 2.92 6.94
N VAL A 173 -10.38 3.46 7.07
CA VAL A 173 -11.21 3.88 5.93
C VAL A 173 -10.55 5.03 5.16
N LEU A 174 -10.07 6.06 5.85
CA LEU A 174 -9.39 7.18 5.19
C LEU A 174 -8.12 6.74 4.47
N ASN A 175 -7.29 5.92 5.13
CA ASN A 175 -6.08 5.36 4.52
C ASN A 175 -6.43 4.54 3.26
N PHE A 176 -7.46 3.69 3.35
CA PHE A 176 -7.93 2.89 2.22
C PHE A 176 -8.40 3.78 1.06
N VAL A 177 -9.25 4.78 1.32
CA VAL A 177 -9.80 5.67 0.29
C VAL A 177 -8.70 6.48 -0.41
N VAL A 178 -7.78 7.06 0.36
CA VAL A 178 -6.65 7.85 -0.20
C VAL A 178 -5.77 6.98 -1.08
N ASN A 179 -5.33 5.83 -0.58
CA ASN A 179 -4.44 4.93 -1.33
C ASN A 179 -5.17 4.26 -2.52
N HIS A 180 -6.48 3.99 -2.40
CA HIS A 180 -7.29 3.51 -3.51
C HIS A 180 -7.39 4.55 -4.63
N GLY A 181 -7.67 5.80 -4.28
CA GLY A 181 -7.76 6.91 -5.23
C GLY A 181 -6.44 7.13 -5.98
N GLN A 182 -5.32 7.19 -5.25
CA GLN A 182 -3.99 7.35 -5.83
C GLN A 182 -3.67 6.25 -6.85
N VAL A 183 -3.95 5.00 -6.52
CA VAL A 183 -3.60 3.91 -7.43
C VAL A 183 -4.59 3.71 -8.56
N LYS A 184 -5.87 4.03 -8.36
CA LYS A 184 -6.82 4.13 -9.48
C LYS A 184 -6.34 5.15 -10.51
N TYR A 185 -5.81 6.29 -10.05
CA TYR A 185 -5.21 7.29 -10.92
C TYR A 185 -3.98 6.74 -11.67
N HIS A 186 -3.07 6.06 -10.98
CA HIS A 186 -1.89 5.44 -11.61
C HIS A 186 -2.24 4.32 -12.61
N ILE A 187 -3.24 3.48 -12.31
CA ILE A 187 -3.73 2.44 -13.23
C ILE A 187 -4.30 3.08 -14.50
N LYS A 188 -5.17 4.10 -14.36
CA LYS A 188 -5.76 4.80 -15.51
C LYS A 188 -4.68 5.44 -16.38
N HIS A 189 -3.65 6.00 -15.76
CA HIS A 189 -2.53 6.57 -16.49
C HIS A 189 -1.72 5.50 -17.25
N LEU A 190 -1.46 4.33 -16.64
CA LEU A 190 -0.78 3.22 -17.30
C LEU A 190 -1.62 2.62 -18.44
N GLU A 191 -2.94 2.57 -18.29
CA GLU A 191 -3.85 2.15 -19.36
C GLU A 191 -3.76 3.08 -20.58
N ILE A 192 -3.79 4.40 -20.37
CA ILE A 192 -3.67 5.38 -21.45
C ILE A 192 -2.33 5.21 -22.18
N CYS A 193 -1.23 5.13 -21.43
CA CYS A 193 0.09 4.90 -22.02
C CYS A 193 0.21 3.58 -22.79
N LEU A 194 -0.48 2.51 -22.34
CA LEU A 194 -0.49 1.23 -23.04
C LEU A 194 -1.37 1.28 -24.30
N ASN A 195 -2.50 1.99 -24.23
CA ASN A 195 -3.42 2.19 -25.34
C ASN A 195 -2.75 2.96 -26.48
N ASP A 196 -2.00 4.01 -26.16
CA ASP A 196 -1.19 4.76 -27.11
C ASP A 196 -0.09 3.88 -27.77
N LEU A 197 0.29 2.77 -27.14
CA LEU A 197 1.34 1.86 -27.62
C LEU A 197 0.83 0.65 -28.44
N ASN A 198 -0.43 0.19 -28.29
CA ASN A 198 -1.19 -0.77 -29.16
C ASN A 198 -2.36 -1.47 -28.41
N ASP A 199 -3.56 -1.50 -29.04
CA ASP A 199 -4.83 -2.06 -28.53
C ASP A 199 -4.80 -3.57 -28.18
N GLN A 200 -4.01 -4.39 -28.87
CA GLN A 200 -4.02 -5.85 -28.65
C GLN A 200 -3.52 -6.28 -27.26
N ASN A 201 -2.67 -5.49 -26.61
CA ASN A 201 -2.11 -5.85 -25.30
C ASN A 201 -3.14 -5.70 -24.16
N LEU A 202 -4.11 -4.80 -24.31
CA LEU A 202 -5.15 -4.58 -23.32
C LEU A 202 -6.03 -5.82 -23.14
N LYS A 203 -6.27 -6.56 -24.23
CA LYS A 203 -6.95 -7.86 -24.20
C LYS A 203 -6.14 -8.92 -23.45
N LEU A 204 -4.84 -9.05 -23.72
CA LEU A 204 -3.95 -9.99 -23.01
C LEU A 204 -3.83 -9.67 -21.51
N VAL A 205 -3.83 -8.38 -21.14
CA VAL A 205 -3.87 -7.95 -19.73
C VAL A 205 -5.20 -8.36 -19.09
N SER A 206 -6.32 -8.14 -19.76
CA SER A 206 -7.66 -8.50 -19.26
C SER A 206 -7.79 -10.00 -18.97
N GLU A 207 -7.33 -10.85 -19.87
CA GLU A 207 -7.41 -12.31 -19.74
C GLU A 207 -6.53 -12.84 -18.58
N ASN A 208 -5.31 -12.31 -18.46
CA ASN A 208 -4.43 -12.64 -17.34
C ASN A 208 -5.00 -12.19 -15.98
N ILE A 209 -5.73 -11.08 -15.93
CA ILE A 209 -6.38 -10.59 -14.71
C ILE A 209 -7.48 -11.53 -14.23
N GLU A 210 -8.29 -12.10 -15.14
CA GLU A 210 -9.36 -13.03 -14.75
C GLU A 210 -8.82 -14.33 -14.15
N LEU A 211 -7.77 -14.89 -14.75
CA LEU A 211 -7.09 -16.08 -14.24
C LEU A 211 -6.45 -15.83 -12.87
N GLN A 212 -5.79 -14.69 -12.68
CA GLN A 212 -5.18 -14.37 -11.39
C GLN A 212 -6.22 -13.98 -10.32
N ARG A 213 -7.37 -13.39 -10.67
CA ARG A 213 -8.46 -13.10 -9.72
C ARG A 213 -9.01 -14.36 -9.03
N LYS A 214 -9.12 -15.47 -9.75
CA LYS A 214 -9.57 -16.75 -9.16
C LYS A 214 -8.58 -17.27 -8.12
N ARG A 215 -7.28 -17.02 -8.30
CA ARG A 215 -6.20 -17.48 -7.40
C ARG A 215 -6.04 -16.62 -6.15
N ASP A 216 -6.58 -15.39 -6.11
CA ASP A 216 -6.36 -14.44 -5.02
C ASP A 216 -7.39 -14.46 -3.88
N ARG A 217 -8.35 -15.41 -3.91
CA ARG A 217 -9.36 -15.55 -2.85
C ARG A 217 -8.73 -15.91 -1.49
N ALA A 218 -7.69 -16.73 -1.48
CA ALA A 218 -7.01 -17.13 -0.25
C ALA A 218 -6.36 -15.95 0.48
N ASN A 219 -5.73 -15.02 -0.24
CA ASN A 219 -5.12 -13.83 0.36
C ASN A 219 -6.18 -12.86 0.90
N LYS A 220 -7.33 -12.74 0.23
CA LYS A 220 -8.46 -11.94 0.72
C LYS A 220 -9.05 -12.51 2.01
N LEU A 221 -9.19 -13.84 2.09
CA LEU A 221 -9.63 -14.52 3.31
C LEU A 221 -8.63 -14.33 4.46
N LEU A 222 -7.33 -14.45 4.17
CA LEU A 222 -6.28 -14.22 5.16
C LEU A 222 -6.30 -12.78 5.70
N LEU A 223 -6.48 -11.77 4.83
CA LEU A 223 -6.60 -10.38 5.25
C LEU A 223 -7.88 -10.08 6.06
N ALA A 224 -9.01 -10.69 5.69
CA ALA A 224 -10.24 -10.58 6.47
C ALA A 224 -10.04 -11.18 7.88
N LEU A 225 -9.37 -12.32 7.97
CA LEU A 225 -9.04 -12.97 9.24
C LEU A 225 -8.11 -12.10 10.10
N VAL A 226 -7.11 -11.46 9.50
CA VAL A 226 -6.22 -10.50 10.17
C VAL A 226 -6.99 -9.31 10.76
N LEU A 227 -7.94 -8.74 10.02
CA LEU A 227 -8.78 -7.65 10.50
C LEU A 227 -9.63 -8.07 11.70
N VAL A 228 -10.26 -9.24 11.61
CA VAL A 228 -11.07 -9.79 12.71
C VAL A 228 -10.22 -10.06 13.95
N LEU A 229 -9.06 -10.72 13.78
CA LEU A 229 -8.13 -10.96 14.88
C LEU A 229 -7.60 -9.67 15.50
N GLY A 230 -7.28 -8.65 14.69
CA GLY A 230 -6.84 -7.36 15.18
C GLY A 230 -7.89 -6.67 16.07
N ILE A 231 -9.16 -6.70 15.66
CA ILE A 231 -10.26 -6.15 16.47
C ILE A 231 -10.45 -6.98 17.76
N LEU A 232 -10.32 -8.30 17.69
CA LEU A 232 -10.40 -9.16 18.88
C LEU A 232 -9.27 -8.87 19.88
N LEU A 233 -8.03 -8.69 19.40
CA LEU A 233 -6.90 -8.30 20.24
C LEU A 233 -7.19 -6.98 20.97
N LEU A 234 -7.75 -6.01 20.25
CA LEU A 234 -8.13 -4.73 20.83
C LEU A 234 -9.17 -4.90 21.95
N ILE A 235 -10.19 -5.73 21.73
CA ILE A 235 -11.19 -6.04 22.77
C ILE A 235 -10.52 -6.69 23.98
N ILE A 236 -9.59 -7.63 23.78
CA ILE A 236 -8.91 -8.34 24.87
C ILE A 236 -8.07 -7.38 25.72
N VAL A 237 -7.32 -6.46 25.11
CA VAL A 237 -6.53 -5.45 25.84
C VAL A 237 -7.42 -4.58 26.70
N PHE A 238 -8.52 -4.07 26.13
CA PHE A 238 -9.30 -3.02 26.79
C PHE A 238 -10.42 -3.55 27.70
N LYS A 239 -10.97 -4.73 27.45
CA LYS A 239 -12.09 -5.29 28.21
C LYS A 239 -11.66 -5.97 29.51
N ASN A 240 -10.51 -6.63 29.55
CA ASN A 240 -10.11 -7.47 30.70
C ASN A 240 -9.37 -6.72 31.81
N ILE A 241 -9.04 -5.44 31.61
CA ILE A 241 -8.31 -4.66 32.62
C ILE A 241 -9.27 -3.89 33.54
N GLY A 242 -10.51 -3.65 33.10
CA GLY A 242 -11.59 -3.11 33.97
C GLY A 242 -12.17 -4.13 34.96
N PHE A 243 -11.91 -5.43 34.80
CA PHE A 243 -12.51 -6.48 35.64
C PHE A 243 -11.57 -6.99 36.75
N ILE A 244 -10.27 -6.71 36.69
CA ILE A 244 -9.28 -7.14 37.70
C ILE A 244 -9.12 -6.08 38.82
N ALA A 245 -9.68 -4.88 38.64
CA ALA A 245 -9.69 -3.81 39.64
C ALA A 245 -11.07 -3.69 40.33
N LYS A 246 -11.65 -4.81 40.77
CA LYS A 246 -12.78 -4.82 41.71
C LYS A 246 -12.58 -5.84 42.81
#